data_AF-A0A8B8X3A1-F1
#
_entry.id   AF-A0A8B8X3A1-F1
#
_cell.length_a   1.000
_cell.length_b   1.000
_cell.length_c   1.000
_cell.angle_alpha   90.00
_cell.angle_beta   90.00
_cell.angle_gamma   90.00
#
_symmetry.space_group_name_H-M   'P 1'
#
loop_
_entity.id
_entity.type
_entity.pdbx_description
1 polymer ?
#
loop_
_entity_poly.entity_id
_entity_poly.type
_entity_poly.pdbx_seq_one_letter_code
_entity_poly.pdbx_strand_id
1 'polypeptide(L)'
;MAALVGKGVRDMLKRADFMTVPRRQRHKKKWAATEPKFPASRLALQNFDMTYSVQFGDLWPSIRVSLLSEQKYGALVNNFAAWDRVSAELEQLSARDFVNEAIFHGEPEPENGQTAAPPPASWACSPNLRCFTFARGDVSRFPPARLGSLGVMDYYLMDAASLLPVLALGLQPGDTVLDLCAAPGGKTLALLQTGCCRNLAANDLSTSRAGRLQKVLHSYVPQDVRDRNRVRVTSWDGRKWGELEGDIYDRVLVDVPCTTDRHSLHEEENNIFQRSRKKERQMLPVLQVQLLASPTSD
;
A
#
# COMPACT_ATOMS: atom_id res chain seq x y z
N MET A 1 -32.76 -77.12 42.80
CA MET A 1 -33.84 -77.81 42.04
C MET A 1 -34.66 -76.76 41.29
N ALA A 2 -35.02 -77.10 40.05
CA ALA A 2 -36.01 -76.46 39.18
C ALA A 2 -35.66 -75.11 38.50
N ALA A 3 -35.84 -75.13 37.17
CA ALA A 3 -35.57 -74.13 36.16
C ALA A 3 -36.72 -73.11 36.00
N LEU A 4 -36.50 -72.03 35.22
CA LEU A 4 -37.28 -71.67 34.00
C LEU A 4 -37.02 -70.21 33.53
N VAL A 5 -36.68 -70.10 32.23
CA VAL A 5 -37.13 -69.07 31.25
C VAL A 5 -36.55 -67.65 31.37
N GLY A 6 -36.12 -66.96 30.31
CA GLY A 6 -36.16 -67.22 28.87
C GLY A 6 -35.16 -66.32 28.11
N LYS A 7 -34.82 -66.75 26.90
CA LYS A 7 -33.85 -66.12 25.98
C LYS A 7 -34.44 -64.90 25.27
N GLY A 8 -33.57 -63.93 25.00
CA GLY A 8 -33.78 -62.73 24.16
C GLY A 8 -33.35 -61.51 24.98
N VAL A 9 -32.22 -60.84 24.76
CA VAL A 9 -31.79 -60.20 23.51
C VAL A 9 -30.25 -60.08 23.55
N ARG A 10 -29.55 -60.96 22.82
CA ARG A 10 -28.15 -60.76 22.40
C ARG A 10 -28.09 -61.22 20.96
N ASP A 11 -28.45 -60.33 20.03
CA ASP A 11 -28.04 -60.37 18.62
C ASP A 11 -28.70 -59.23 17.82
N MET A 12 -28.38 -57.97 18.16
CA MET A 12 -28.64 -56.83 17.27
C MET A 12 -27.44 -55.87 17.19
N LEU A 13 -26.23 -56.43 17.13
CA LEU A 13 -25.05 -55.71 16.65
C LEU A 13 -24.56 -56.37 15.35
N LYS A 14 -25.42 -56.34 14.32
CA LYS A 14 -24.99 -56.58 12.94
C LYS A 14 -24.49 -55.25 12.37
N ARG A 15 -23.16 -55.18 12.23
CA ARG A 15 -22.40 -54.48 11.18
C ARG A 15 -23.15 -53.32 10.49
N ALA A 16 -22.96 -52.11 11.02
CA ALA A 16 -23.10 -50.91 10.21
C ALA A 16 -21.81 -50.75 9.40
N ASP A 17 -21.83 -51.21 8.14
CA ASP A 17 -20.82 -50.86 7.15
C ASP A 17 -20.93 -49.35 6.88
N PHE A 18 -20.03 -48.57 7.49
CA PHE A 18 -19.83 -47.18 7.10
C PHE A 18 -19.19 -47.14 5.71
N MET A 19 -20.02 -47.18 4.67
CA MET A 19 -19.58 -46.80 3.34
C MET A 19 -19.28 -45.30 3.33
N THR A 20 -18.00 -44.96 3.37
CA THR A 20 -17.51 -43.60 3.12
C THR A 20 -17.73 -43.28 1.64
N VAL A 21 -18.83 -42.62 1.32
CA VAL A 21 -19.06 -42.07 -0.01
C VAL A 21 -18.09 -40.90 -0.19
N PRO A 22 -17.16 -40.92 -1.16
CA PRO A 22 -16.32 -39.77 -1.43
C PRO A 22 -17.18 -38.61 -1.94
N ARG A 23 -17.41 -37.62 -1.07
CA ARG A 23 -18.15 -36.40 -1.41
C ARG A 23 -17.28 -35.58 -2.36
N ARG A 24 -17.43 -35.80 -3.67
CA ARG A 24 -16.80 -34.94 -4.69
C ARG A 24 -17.37 -33.52 -4.57
N GLN A 25 -16.71 -32.65 -3.80
CA GLN A 25 -16.84 -31.20 -3.99
C GLN A 25 -16.14 -30.81 -5.30
N ARG A 26 -16.73 -31.20 -6.44
CA ARG A 26 -16.41 -30.57 -7.71
C ARG A 26 -17.12 -29.23 -7.73
N HIS A 27 -16.45 -28.20 -7.21
CA HIS A 27 -16.80 -26.84 -7.54
C HIS A 27 -16.50 -26.66 -9.04
N LYS A 28 -17.50 -26.91 -9.89
CA LYS A 28 -17.39 -26.57 -11.31
C LYS A 28 -17.29 -25.05 -11.39
N LYS A 29 -16.12 -24.54 -11.78
CA LYS A 29 -15.99 -23.15 -12.24
C LYS A 29 -17.05 -22.98 -13.34
N LYS A 30 -18.01 -22.09 -13.16
CA LYS A 30 -18.96 -21.74 -14.23
C LYS A 30 -18.15 -21.07 -15.33
N TRP A 31 -17.81 -21.82 -16.37
CA TRP A 31 -16.98 -21.35 -17.50
C TRP A 31 -17.74 -20.48 -18.51
N ALA A 32 -18.97 -20.08 -18.19
CA ALA A 32 -19.77 -19.21 -19.04
C ALA A 32 -20.46 -18.16 -18.18
N ALA A 33 -19.68 -17.25 -17.61
CA ALA A 33 -20.18 -15.90 -17.41
C ALA A 33 -19.96 -15.19 -18.75
N THR A 34 -21.03 -14.77 -19.42
CA THR A 34 -20.90 -13.83 -20.53
C THR A 34 -20.17 -12.60 -20.01
N GLU A 35 -19.04 -12.24 -20.63
CA GLU A 35 -18.35 -11.03 -20.24
C GLU A 35 -19.32 -9.85 -20.28
N PRO A 36 -19.25 -8.94 -19.28
CA PRO A 36 -20.12 -7.79 -19.28
C PRO A 36 -19.94 -7.01 -20.57
N LYS A 37 -21.06 -6.64 -21.22
CA LYS A 37 -21.07 -5.88 -22.48
C LYS A 37 -20.18 -4.63 -22.45
N PHE A 38 -19.96 -4.07 -21.26
CA PHE A 38 -19.01 -3.00 -21.00
C PHE A 38 -18.15 -3.36 -19.78
N PRO A 39 -16.85 -3.65 -19.97
CA PRO A 39 -15.89 -3.87 -18.88
C PRO A 39 -15.76 -2.66 -17.96
N ALA A 40 -15.35 -2.87 -16.71
CA ALA A 40 -15.23 -1.81 -15.72
C ALA A 40 -14.10 -0.82 -16.09
N SER A 41 -13.00 -1.30 -16.67
CA SER A 41 -11.92 -0.44 -17.20
C SER A 41 -12.43 0.53 -18.27
N ARG A 42 -13.31 0.07 -19.15
CA ARG A 42 -13.92 0.90 -20.20
C ARG A 42 -14.86 1.95 -19.58
N LEU A 43 -15.60 1.60 -18.54
CA LEU A 43 -16.43 2.56 -17.80
C LEU A 43 -15.57 3.59 -17.05
N ALA A 44 -14.41 3.18 -16.52
CA ALA A 44 -13.43 4.08 -15.93
C ALA A 44 -12.89 5.07 -16.95
N LEU A 45 -12.39 4.58 -18.09
CA LEU A 45 -11.86 5.42 -19.14
C LEU A 45 -12.89 6.42 -19.68
N GLN A 46 -14.15 6.01 -19.86
CA GLN A 46 -15.23 6.92 -20.26
C GLN A 46 -15.50 8.01 -19.22
N ASN A 47 -15.47 7.65 -17.93
CA ASN A 47 -15.64 8.62 -16.85
C ASN A 47 -14.48 9.63 -16.80
N PHE A 48 -13.25 9.14 -16.98
CA PHE A 48 -12.05 9.98 -17.05
C PHE A 48 -12.06 10.87 -18.27
N ASP A 49 -12.39 10.35 -19.46
CA ASP A 49 -12.50 11.16 -20.68
C ASP A 49 -13.51 12.29 -20.52
N MET A 50 -14.65 12.06 -19.86
CA MET A 50 -15.66 13.09 -19.60
C MET A 50 -15.21 14.12 -18.55
N THR A 51 -14.49 13.69 -17.51
CA THR A 51 -14.15 14.55 -16.36
C THR A 51 -12.83 15.28 -16.57
N TYR A 52 -11.79 14.55 -16.96
CA TYR A 52 -10.42 15.02 -17.07
C TYR A 52 -10.14 15.81 -18.36
N SER A 53 -10.91 15.61 -19.44
CA SER A 53 -10.84 16.52 -20.59
C SER A 53 -11.29 17.94 -20.22
N VAL A 54 -12.28 18.08 -19.34
CA VAL A 54 -12.74 19.38 -18.84
C VAL A 54 -11.72 19.97 -17.85
N GLN A 55 -11.14 19.15 -16.97
CA GLN A 55 -10.20 19.63 -15.95
C GLN A 55 -8.83 20.01 -16.52
N PHE A 56 -8.29 19.22 -17.46
CA PHE A 56 -6.93 19.40 -17.97
C PHE A 56 -6.87 19.97 -19.39
N GLY A 57 -8.00 20.10 -20.09
CA GLY A 57 -8.06 20.64 -21.46
C GLY A 57 -7.07 19.94 -22.39
N ASP A 58 -6.23 20.73 -23.05
CA ASP A 58 -5.23 20.26 -24.02
C ASP A 58 -4.13 19.36 -23.41
N LEU A 59 -3.96 19.35 -22.08
CA LEU A 59 -3.04 18.43 -21.41
C LEU A 59 -3.61 17.02 -21.28
N TRP A 60 -4.94 16.85 -21.32
CA TRP A 60 -5.59 15.55 -21.10
C TRP A 60 -5.07 14.42 -22.00
N PRO A 61 -4.89 14.61 -23.33
CA PRO A 61 -4.37 13.55 -24.19
C PRO A 61 -3.02 12.97 -23.72
N SER A 62 -2.13 13.83 -23.20
CA SER A 62 -0.80 13.43 -22.70
C SER A 62 -0.89 12.64 -21.38
N ILE A 63 -1.80 13.03 -20.48
CA ILE A 63 -2.06 12.34 -19.22
C ILE A 63 -2.73 10.99 -19.51
N ARG A 64 -3.73 10.99 -20.39
CA ARG A 64 -4.49 9.81 -20.80
C ARG A 64 -3.59 8.73 -21.39
N VAL A 65 -2.73 9.08 -22.34
CA VAL A 65 -1.79 8.10 -22.92
C VAL A 65 -0.83 7.57 -21.86
N SER A 66 -0.39 8.40 -20.91
CA SER A 66 0.47 7.99 -19.80
C SER A 66 -0.23 7.05 -18.82
N LEU A 67 -1.53 7.25 -18.56
CA LEU A 67 -2.35 6.37 -17.73
C LEU A 67 -2.57 4.99 -18.38
N LEU A 68 -2.71 4.96 -19.70
CA LEU A 68 -2.91 3.74 -20.48
C LEU A 68 -1.59 3.01 -20.83
N SER A 69 -0.46 3.70 -20.70
CA SER A 69 0.87 3.14 -20.90
C SER A 69 1.41 2.55 -19.61
N GLU A 70 2.49 1.78 -19.74
CA GLU A 70 3.19 1.22 -18.61
C GLU A 70 3.68 2.30 -17.64
N GLN A 71 3.54 2.01 -16.33
CA GLN A 71 4.01 2.89 -15.28
C GLN A 71 5.53 2.78 -15.11
N LYS A 72 6.18 3.92 -14.93
CA LYS A 72 7.57 3.98 -14.48
C LYS A 72 7.64 3.79 -12.96
N TYR A 73 8.59 2.96 -12.53
CA TYR A 73 8.81 2.66 -11.11
C TYR A 73 10.12 3.27 -10.61
N GLY A 74 10.15 3.57 -9.32
CA GLY A 74 11.36 3.85 -8.56
C GLY A 74 11.74 2.66 -7.68
N ALA A 75 13.05 2.53 -7.40
CA ALA A 75 13.60 1.58 -6.45
C ALA A 75 13.93 2.31 -5.15
N LEU A 76 13.07 2.19 -4.14
CA LEU A 76 13.30 2.70 -2.79
C LEU A 76 14.31 1.79 -2.09
N VAL A 77 15.52 2.27 -1.85
CA VAL A 77 16.58 1.48 -1.22
C VAL A 77 16.20 1.15 0.23
N ASN A 78 16.45 -0.10 0.64
CA ASN A 78 16.25 -0.51 2.01
C ASN A 78 17.49 -0.17 2.86
N ASN A 79 17.38 0.84 3.72
CA ASN A 79 18.42 1.26 4.65
C ASN A 79 18.76 0.18 5.71
N PHE A 80 17.92 -0.83 5.88
CA PHE A 80 18.20 -1.99 6.72
C PHE A 80 19.00 -3.09 6.00
N ALA A 81 19.18 -2.97 4.68
CA ALA A 81 20.08 -3.80 3.88
C ALA A 81 21.48 -3.13 3.77
N ALA A 82 22.37 -3.70 2.95
CA ALA A 82 23.65 -3.06 2.58
C ALA A 82 23.39 -1.92 1.57
N TRP A 83 22.75 -0.84 2.04
CA TRP A 83 22.20 0.23 1.21
C TRP A 83 23.23 0.94 0.35
N ASP A 84 24.48 1.02 0.80
CA ASP A 84 25.62 1.62 0.10
C ASP A 84 25.95 0.80 -1.17
N ARG A 85 26.10 -0.51 -1.00
CA ARG A 85 26.32 -1.44 -2.10
C ARG A 85 25.13 -1.46 -3.06
N VAL A 86 23.91 -1.52 -2.53
CA VAL A 86 22.68 -1.56 -3.35
C VAL A 86 22.55 -0.26 -4.17
N SER A 87 22.85 0.90 -3.58
CA SER A 87 22.84 2.18 -4.30
C SER A 87 23.85 2.18 -5.45
N ALA A 88 25.09 1.71 -5.21
CA ALA A 88 26.10 1.59 -6.26
C ALA A 88 25.69 0.62 -7.39
N GLU A 89 25.02 -0.49 -7.08
CA GLU A 89 24.47 -1.42 -8.07
C GLU A 89 23.36 -0.77 -8.92
N LEU A 90 22.50 0.05 -8.32
CA LEU A 90 21.45 0.80 -9.04
C LEU A 90 22.05 1.91 -9.92
N GLU A 91 23.10 2.59 -9.48
CA GLU A 91 23.84 3.57 -10.29
C GLU A 91 24.50 2.93 -11.51
N GLN A 92 25.02 1.70 -11.38
CA GLN A 92 25.55 0.93 -12.52
C GLN A 92 24.49 0.64 -13.59
N LEU A 93 23.21 0.63 -13.23
CA LEU A 93 22.09 0.54 -14.17
C LEU A 93 21.77 1.90 -14.83
N SER A 94 22.56 2.94 -14.61
CA SER A 94 22.28 4.32 -15.05
C SER A 94 21.02 4.94 -14.42
N ALA A 95 20.56 4.39 -13.29
CA ALA A 95 19.53 5.02 -12.48
C ALA A 95 20.15 6.05 -11.53
N ARG A 96 19.35 7.02 -11.10
CA ARG A 96 19.77 8.09 -10.19
C ARG A 96 18.80 8.29 -9.05
N ASP A 97 19.32 8.65 -7.88
CA ASP A 97 18.54 8.98 -6.70
C ASP A 97 17.88 10.35 -6.86
N PHE A 98 16.59 10.37 -7.22
CA PHE A 98 15.89 11.62 -7.48
C PHE A 98 15.66 12.44 -6.21
N VAL A 99 15.67 11.80 -5.03
CA VAL A 99 15.50 12.49 -3.74
C VAL A 99 16.74 13.33 -3.46
N ASN A 100 17.90 12.70 -3.60
CA ASN A 100 19.17 13.37 -3.41
C ASN A 100 19.37 14.51 -4.43
N GLU A 101 19.11 14.25 -5.73
CA GLU A 101 19.17 15.29 -6.76
C GLU A 101 18.26 16.50 -6.43
N ALA A 102 17.03 16.25 -5.95
CA ALA A 102 16.10 17.32 -5.60
C ALA A 102 16.56 18.14 -4.38
N ILE A 103 17.12 17.51 -3.35
CA ILE A 103 17.62 18.21 -2.15
C ILE A 103 18.84 19.08 -2.51
N PHE A 104 19.76 18.58 -3.32
CA PHE A 104 20.95 19.34 -3.74
C PHE A 104 20.61 20.56 -4.62
N HIS A 105 19.57 20.46 -5.46
CA HIS A 105 19.10 21.58 -6.28
C HIS A 105 18.12 22.52 -5.55
N GLY A 106 17.71 22.18 -4.33
CA GLY A 106 16.72 22.92 -3.54
C GLY A 106 17.29 24.05 -2.68
N GLU A 107 18.60 24.29 -2.66
CA GLU A 107 19.14 25.49 -2.02
C GLU A 107 18.92 26.71 -2.93
N PRO A 108 18.14 27.73 -2.49
CA PRO A 108 17.88 28.90 -3.31
C PRO A 108 19.14 29.77 -3.42
N GLU A 109 19.44 30.23 -4.64
CA GLU A 109 20.23 31.45 -4.84
C GLU A 109 19.51 32.60 -4.11
N PRO A 110 20.21 33.45 -3.34
CA PRO A 110 19.57 34.52 -2.57
C PRO A 110 19.01 35.59 -3.52
N GLU A 111 17.71 35.52 -3.82
CA GLU A 111 17.02 36.64 -4.44
C GLU A 111 16.84 37.77 -3.42
N ASN A 112 17.31 38.96 -3.81
CA ASN A 112 17.26 40.19 -3.05
C ASN A 112 15.89 40.45 -2.38
N GLY A 113 15.84 40.41 -1.04
CA GLY A 113 14.90 41.22 -0.26
C GLY A 113 13.80 40.51 0.55
N GLN A 114 13.85 39.20 0.77
CA GLN A 114 12.91 38.52 1.68
C GLN A 114 13.59 38.09 2.99
N THR A 115 13.13 38.64 4.11
CA THR A 115 13.66 38.49 5.48
C THR A 115 13.20 37.23 6.23
N ALA A 116 12.97 36.12 5.52
CA ALA A 116 12.82 34.82 6.17
C ALA A 116 13.42 33.74 5.27
N ALA A 117 14.60 33.24 5.66
CA ALA A 117 15.17 32.06 5.02
C ALA A 117 14.16 30.90 5.24
N PRO A 118 13.76 30.17 4.18
CA PRO A 118 13.04 28.92 4.39
C PRO A 118 13.86 28.04 5.33
N PRO A 119 13.21 27.24 6.21
CA PRO A 119 13.94 26.30 7.03
C PRO A 119 14.84 25.44 6.13
N PRO A 120 16.09 25.12 6.56
CA PRO A 120 16.98 24.28 5.76
C PRO A 120 16.25 23.03 5.27
N ALA A 121 16.56 22.55 4.07
CA ALA A 121 15.85 21.43 3.43
C ALA A 121 15.71 20.18 4.35
N SER A 122 16.62 20.02 5.31
CA SER A 122 16.59 19.01 6.36
C SER A 122 15.39 19.08 7.33
N TRP A 123 14.75 20.23 7.50
CA TRP A 123 13.52 20.37 8.30
C TRP A 123 12.25 20.28 7.47
N ALA A 124 12.34 20.49 6.16
CA ALA A 124 11.18 20.47 5.26
C ALA A 124 10.84 19.06 4.76
N CYS A 125 11.81 18.12 4.73
CA CYS A 125 11.61 16.79 4.17
C CYS A 125 12.03 15.69 5.14
N SER A 126 11.29 14.58 5.13
CA SER A 126 11.65 13.36 5.86
C SER A 126 13.02 12.84 5.40
N PRO A 127 13.98 12.58 6.31
CA PRO A 127 15.36 12.28 5.94
C PRO A 127 15.58 10.83 5.50
N ASN A 128 16.81 10.54 5.05
CA ASN A 128 17.34 9.18 4.80
C ASN A 128 16.65 8.37 3.70
N LEU A 129 15.75 8.96 2.92
CA LEU A 129 15.10 8.28 1.79
C LEU A 129 15.96 8.35 0.54
N ARG A 130 16.22 7.20 -0.07
CA ARG A 130 16.96 7.07 -1.34
C ARG A 130 16.10 6.31 -2.33
N CYS A 131 15.77 6.92 -3.47
CA CYS A 131 14.90 6.29 -4.44
C CYS A 131 15.41 6.51 -5.86
N PHE A 132 15.79 5.41 -6.49
CA PHE A 132 16.43 5.43 -7.80
C PHE A 132 15.39 5.36 -8.91
N THR A 133 15.56 6.20 -9.94
CA THR A 133 14.78 6.17 -11.18
C THR A 133 15.69 6.30 -12.39
N PHE A 134 15.32 5.70 -13.52
CA PHE A 134 15.99 5.95 -14.79
C PHE A 134 15.71 7.38 -15.29
N ALA A 135 16.55 7.92 -16.18
CA ALA A 135 16.38 9.27 -16.73
C ALA A 135 15.02 9.50 -17.41
N ARG A 136 14.59 10.76 -17.54
CA ARG A 136 13.35 11.11 -18.26
C ARG A 136 13.41 10.58 -19.69
N GLY A 137 12.36 9.88 -20.13
CA GLY A 137 12.30 9.24 -21.45
C GLY A 137 12.86 7.81 -21.49
N ASP A 138 13.63 7.40 -20.48
CA ASP A 138 14.06 6.02 -20.31
C ASP A 138 12.93 5.18 -19.67
N VAL A 139 12.59 4.08 -20.33
CA VAL A 139 11.53 3.12 -19.99
C VAL A 139 12.08 1.79 -19.44
N SER A 140 13.37 1.75 -19.10
CA SER A 140 14.01 0.60 -18.47
C SER A 140 13.32 0.24 -17.16
N ARG A 141 13.34 -1.06 -16.85
CA ARG A 141 12.78 -1.62 -15.61
C ARG A 141 13.91 -2.06 -14.70
N PHE A 142 13.75 -1.82 -13.41
CA PHE A 142 14.59 -2.44 -12.41
C PHE A 142 14.34 -3.96 -12.37
N PRO A 143 15.38 -4.76 -12.12
CA PRO A 143 15.17 -6.17 -11.80
C PRO A 143 14.30 -6.30 -10.54
N PRO A 144 13.63 -7.45 -10.34
CA PRO A 144 12.97 -7.72 -9.08
C PRO A 144 13.99 -7.68 -7.92
N ALA A 145 13.58 -7.06 -6.82
CA ALA A 145 14.38 -7.02 -5.61
C ALA A 145 14.73 -8.43 -5.12
N ARG A 146 15.92 -8.57 -4.53
CA ARG A 146 16.43 -9.84 -4.02
C ARG A 146 16.62 -9.76 -2.51
N LEU A 147 16.70 -10.93 -1.89
CA LEU A 147 17.06 -11.04 -0.49
C LEU A 147 18.56 -10.77 -0.36
N GLY A 148 18.92 -9.72 0.36
CA GLY A 148 20.30 -9.32 0.61
C GLY A 148 20.99 -10.20 1.64
N SER A 149 22.27 -9.92 1.87
CA SER A 149 23.13 -10.62 2.83
C SER A 149 22.63 -10.54 4.29
N LEU A 150 21.89 -9.50 4.63
CA LEU A 150 21.29 -9.27 5.95
C LEU A 150 19.91 -9.93 6.13
N GLY A 151 19.45 -10.74 5.17
CA GLY A 151 18.18 -11.47 5.28
C GLY A 151 16.94 -10.60 5.11
N VAL A 152 17.08 -9.41 4.55
CA VAL A 152 15.99 -8.50 4.14
C VAL A 152 16.14 -8.13 2.67
N MET A 153 15.06 -7.69 2.04
CA MET A 153 15.05 -7.32 0.62
C MET A 153 15.86 -6.03 0.36
N ASP A 154 16.60 -5.97 -0.74
CA ASP A 154 17.54 -4.86 -1.03
C ASP A 154 16.86 -3.50 -1.31
N TYR A 155 15.73 -3.49 -2.02
CA TYR A 155 14.96 -2.29 -2.36
C TYR A 155 13.50 -2.63 -2.65
N TYR A 156 12.59 -1.66 -2.51
CA TYR A 156 11.17 -1.81 -2.80
C TYR A 156 10.80 -1.09 -4.09
N LEU A 157 10.21 -1.81 -5.04
CA LEU A 157 9.71 -1.22 -6.28
C LEU A 157 8.34 -0.58 -6.05
N MET A 158 8.24 0.72 -6.31
CA MET A 158 7.02 1.50 -6.14
C MET A 158 6.88 2.57 -7.21
N ASP A 159 5.69 3.14 -7.35
CA ASP A 159 5.55 4.41 -8.04
C ASP A 159 6.39 5.47 -7.31
N ALA A 160 7.36 6.07 -7.99
CA ALA A 160 8.24 7.07 -7.39
C ALA A 160 7.45 8.25 -6.80
N ALA A 161 6.31 8.61 -7.41
CA ALA A 161 5.43 9.66 -6.90
C ALA A 161 4.80 9.30 -5.54
N SER A 162 4.69 8.01 -5.20
CA SER A 162 4.17 7.56 -3.90
C SER A 162 5.14 7.85 -2.73
N LEU A 163 6.39 8.22 -3.00
CA LEU A 163 7.34 8.64 -1.98
C LEU A 163 7.15 10.10 -1.57
N LEU A 164 6.59 10.94 -2.45
CA LEU A 164 6.45 12.39 -2.22
C LEU A 164 5.63 12.74 -0.97
N PRO A 165 4.50 12.08 -0.66
CA PRO A 165 3.76 12.36 0.58
C PRO A 165 4.57 12.06 1.84
N VAL A 166 5.43 11.04 1.79
CA VAL A 166 6.30 10.67 2.93
C VAL A 166 7.41 11.69 3.11
N LEU A 167 8.01 12.16 2.01
CA LEU A 167 8.99 13.25 2.03
C LEU A 167 8.37 14.53 2.59
N ALA A 168 7.21 14.94 2.07
CA ALA A 168 6.52 16.16 2.49
C ALA A 168 5.97 16.13 3.93
N LEU A 169 5.84 14.95 4.53
CA LEU A 169 5.39 14.81 5.92
C LEU A 169 6.41 15.33 6.94
N GLY A 170 7.69 15.47 6.55
CA GLY A 170 8.72 16.16 7.34
C GLY A 170 9.02 15.49 8.70
N LEU A 171 9.16 14.16 8.73
CA LEU A 171 9.43 13.40 9.94
C LEU A 171 10.71 13.86 10.63
N GLN A 172 10.67 13.94 11.97
CA GLN A 172 11.79 14.27 12.84
C GLN A 172 12.16 13.09 13.74
N PRO A 173 13.44 12.95 14.14
CA PRO A 173 13.87 11.89 15.05
C PRO A 173 13.07 11.90 16.36
N GLY A 174 12.40 10.78 16.66
CA GLY A 174 11.59 10.62 17.86
C GLY A 174 10.08 10.69 17.63
N ASP A 175 9.64 11.02 16.41
CA ASP A 175 8.21 11.18 16.07
C ASP A 175 7.39 9.90 16.34
N THR A 176 6.19 10.10 16.83
CA THR A 176 5.12 9.11 16.96
C THR A 176 4.24 9.24 15.71
N VAL A 177 4.22 8.22 14.86
CA VAL A 177 3.68 8.34 13.50
C VAL A 177 2.47 7.42 13.29
N LEU A 178 1.45 7.92 12.60
CA LEU A 178 0.29 7.16 12.15
C LEU A 178 0.24 7.09 10.62
N ASP A 179 0.09 5.90 10.07
CA ASP A 179 -0.33 5.66 8.70
C ASP A 179 -1.74 5.06 8.74
N LEU A 180 -2.76 5.88 8.47
CA LEU A 180 -4.16 5.53 8.76
C LEU A 180 -4.77 4.53 7.76
N CYS A 181 -4.24 4.52 6.54
CA CYS A 181 -4.70 3.72 5.40
C CYS A 181 -3.49 3.03 4.72
N ALA A 182 -2.77 2.24 5.51
CA ALA A 182 -1.39 1.87 5.29
C ALA A 182 -1.17 0.78 4.23
N ALA A 183 -2.12 -0.13 4.02
CA ALA A 183 -1.86 -1.29 3.20
C ALA A 183 -1.93 -0.96 1.70
N PRO A 184 -1.06 -1.52 0.84
CA PRO A 184 -0.22 -2.70 1.08
C PRO A 184 1.14 -2.45 1.77
N GLY A 185 1.46 -1.22 2.19
CA GLY A 185 2.59 -0.94 3.08
C GLY A 185 3.81 -0.26 2.46
N GLY A 186 3.76 0.18 1.20
CA GLY A 186 4.90 0.87 0.55
C GLY A 186 5.26 2.19 1.24
N LYS A 187 4.26 3.01 1.59
CA LYS A 187 4.47 4.27 2.32
C LYS A 187 4.84 4.02 3.78
N THR A 188 4.22 3.04 4.42
CA THR A 188 4.61 2.57 5.77
C THR A 188 6.08 2.15 5.82
N LEU A 189 6.54 1.40 4.82
CA LEU A 189 7.95 1.02 4.70
C LEU A 189 8.82 2.27 4.57
N ALA A 190 8.47 3.20 3.67
CA ALA A 190 9.19 4.46 3.52
C ALA A 190 9.24 5.27 4.84
N LEU A 191 8.15 5.35 5.61
CA LEU A 191 8.15 5.99 6.93
C LEU A 191 9.21 5.35 7.86
N LEU A 192 9.32 4.02 7.89
CA LEU A 192 10.36 3.34 8.68
C LEU A 192 11.77 3.58 8.15
N GLN A 193 11.95 3.67 6.82
CA GLN A 193 13.26 3.93 6.21
C GLN A 193 13.87 5.27 6.63
N THR A 194 13.04 6.23 7.06
CA THR A 194 13.54 7.52 7.58
C THR A 194 14.40 7.38 8.83
N GLY A 195 14.19 6.30 9.61
CA GLY A 195 14.81 6.12 10.93
C GLY A 195 14.27 7.08 12.01
N CYS A 196 13.23 7.85 11.71
CA CYS A 196 12.70 8.89 12.60
C CYS A 196 11.61 8.38 13.56
N CYS A 197 10.85 7.36 13.18
CA CYS A 197 9.71 6.88 13.97
C CYS A 197 10.14 6.25 15.30
N ARG A 198 9.80 6.85 16.44
CA ARG A 198 9.89 6.17 17.75
C ARG A 198 8.80 5.12 17.89
N ASN A 199 7.58 5.46 17.47
CA ASN A 199 6.43 4.58 17.40
C ASN A 199 5.80 4.70 16.00
N LEU A 200 5.32 3.60 15.43
CA LEU A 200 4.55 3.63 14.19
C LEU A 200 3.29 2.78 14.32
N ALA A 201 2.12 3.42 14.17
CA ALA A 201 0.85 2.73 13.98
C ALA A 201 0.50 2.69 12.49
N ALA A 202 0.31 1.49 11.95
CA ALA A 202 -0.08 1.27 10.57
C ALA A 202 -1.45 0.59 10.53
N ASN A 203 -2.47 1.32 10.11
CA ASN A 203 -3.84 0.85 10.10
C ASN A 203 -4.34 0.63 8.66
N ASP A 204 -5.07 -0.45 8.42
CA ASP A 204 -5.88 -0.59 7.20
C ASP A 204 -7.13 -1.41 7.51
N LEU A 205 -8.30 -0.90 7.15
CA LEU A 205 -9.59 -1.52 7.43
C LEU A 205 -9.67 -2.97 6.88
N SER A 206 -9.00 -3.26 5.76
CA SER A 206 -9.01 -4.59 5.18
C SER A 206 -7.96 -5.49 5.83
N THR A 207 -8.42 -6.47 6.60
CA THR A 207 -7.55 -7.50 7.20
C THR A 207 -6.68 -8.23 6.18
N SER A 208 -7.23 -8.49 4.98
CA SER A 208 -6.47 -9.12 3.88
C SER A 208 -5.33 -8.23 3.38
N ARG A 209 -5.57 -6.92 3.21
CA ARG A 209 -4.54 -5.96 2.79
C ARG A 209 -3.53 -5.73 3.92
N ALA A 210 -3.97 -5.60 5.17
CA ALA A 210 -3.10 -5.54 6.34
C ALA A 210 -2.16 -6.76 6.44
N GLY A 211 -2.64 -7.95 6.06
CA GLY A 211 -1.79 -9.14 5.92
C GLY A 211 -0.70 -9.00 4.84
N ARG A 212 -0.92 -8.23 3.76
CA ARG A 212 0.12 -7.91 2.76
C ARG A 212 1.14 -6.91 3.32
N LEU A 213 0.66 -5.89 4.04
CA LEU A 213 1.53 -4.95 4.75
C LEU A 213 2.44 -5.70 5.73
N GLN A 214 1.90 -6.62 6.52
CA GLN A 214 2.71 -7.46 7.41
C GLN A 214 3.80 -8.22 6.65
N LYS A 215 3.49 -8.82 5.50
CA LYS A 215 4.50 -9.49 4.66
C LYS A 215 5.58 -8.51 4.18
N VAL A 216 5.22 -7.30 3.76
CA VAL A 216 6.20 -6.26 3.39
C VAL A 216 7.09 -5.95 4.59
N LEU A 217 6.52 -5.69 5.77
CA LEU A 217 7.31 -5.41 6.98
C LEU A 217 8.24 -6.58 7.35
N HIS A 218 7.78 -7.82 7.26
CA HIS A 218 8.61 -9.00 7.53
C HIS A 218 9.74 -9.21 6.51
N SER A 219 9.53 -8.84 5.24
CA SER A 219 10.53 -9.03 4.19
C SER A 219 11.58 -7.90 4.14
N TYR A 220 11.22 -6.70 4.59
CA TYR A 220 12.07 -5.52 4.45
C TYR A 220 12.65 -5.01 5.77
N VAL A 221 12.00 -5.28 6.91
CA VAL A 221 12.38 -4.67 8.20
C VAL A 221 12.79 -5.76 9.19
N PRO A 222 14.04 -5.71 9.72
CA PRO A 222 14.49 -6.60 10.78
C PRO A 222 13.54 -6.61 11.97
N GLN A 223 13.44 -7.75 12.66
CA GLN A 223 12.51 -7.89 13.79
C GLN A 223 12.86 -6.94 14.94
N ASP A 224 14.15 -6.77 15.25
CA ASP A 224 14.63 -5.87 16.30
C ASP A 224 14.23 -4.41 16.03
N VAL A 225 14.25 -3.97 14.77
CA VAL A 225 13.79 -2.63 14.39
C VAL A 225 12.29 -2.48 14.58
N ARG A 226 11.49 -3.49 14.19
CA ARG A 226 10.03 -3.46 14.38
C ARG A 226 9.66 -3.41 15.86
N ASP A 227 10.37 -4.17 16.70
CA ASP A 227 10.14 -4.21 18.14
C ASP A 227 10.60 -2.90 18.81
N ARG A 228 11.79 -2.40 18.47
CA ARG A 228 12.35 -1.14 19.00
C ARG A 228 11.48 0.06 18.66
N ASN A 229 11.02 0.15 17.40
CA ASN A 229 10.20 1.25 16.89
C ASN A 229 8.70 1.01 17.16
N ARG A 230 8.35 0.02 18.00
CA ARG A 230 6.98 -0.31 18.45
C ARG A 230 5.96 -0.34 17.32
N VAL A 231 6.31 -1.00 16.21
CA VAL A 231 5.48 -1.02 15.01
C VAL A 231 4.22 -1.84 15.26
N ARG A 232 3.05 -1.19 15.24
CA ARG A 232 1.76 -1.84 15.46
C ARG A 232 0.95 -1.81 14.17
N VAL A 233 0.44 -2.97 13.76
CA VAL A 233 -0.48 -3.08 12.61
C VAL A 233 -1.87 -3.41 13.10
N THR A 234 -2.85 -2.60 12.71
CA THR A 234 -4.26 -2.76 13.09
C THR A 234 -5.18 -2.81 11.87
N SER A 235 -6.38 -3.33 12.08
CA SER A 235 -7.47 -3.29 11.09
C SER A 235 -8.73 -2.70 11.69
N TRP A 236 -8.62 -1.45 12.15
CA TRP A 236 -9.72 -0.67 12.69
C TRP A 236 -10.31 0.26 11.63
N ASP A 237 -11.54 0.70 11.87
CA ASP A 237 -12.17 1.75 11.07
C ASP A 237 -11.50 3.09 11.38
N GLY A 238 -10.69 3.56 10.44
CA GLY A 238 -9.91 4.79 10.60
C GLY A 238 -10.78 6.01 10.90
N ARG A 239 -12.06 6.01 10.53
CA ARG A 239 -12.99 7.12 10.82
C ARG A 239 -13.22 7.36 12.31
N LYS A 240 -12.91 6.38 13.15
CA LYS A 240 -13.07 6.44 14.61
C LYS A 240 -11.76 6.69 15.34
N TRP A 241 -10.70 7.07 14.62
CA TRP A 241 -9.37 7.11 15.20
C TRP A 241 -9.25 8.11 16.36
N GLY A 242 -9.86 9.29 16.26
CA GLY A 242 -9.82 10.33 17.29
C GLY A 242 -10.44 9.87 18.62
N GLU A 243 -11.49 9.05 18.57
CA GLU A 243 -12.11 8.44 19.76
C GLU A 243 -11.20 7.40 20.44
N LEU A 244 -10.31 6.77 19.66
CA LEU A 244 -9.42 5.70 20.14
C LEU A 244 -8.10 6.28 20.65
N GLU A 245 -7.47 7.11 19.84
CA GLU A 245 -6.09 7.58 19.98
C GLU A 245 -5.89 8.99 19.40
N GLY A 246 -6.83 9.90 19.64
CA GLY A 246 -6.71 11.31 19.27
C GLY A 246 -5.55 12.02 19.97
N ASP A 247 -4.91 12.97 19.27
CA ASP A 247 -3.84 13.86 19.75
C ASP A 247 -2.57 13.17 20.30
N ILE A 248 -2.30 11.94 19.86
CA ILE A 248 -1.11 11.17 20.27
C ILE A 248 0.03 11.27 19.25
N TYR A 249 -0.28 11.58 17.99
CA TYR A 249 0.65 11.44 16.87
C TYR A 249 1.25 12.77 16.46
N ASP A 250 2.58 12.82 16.38
CA ASP A 250 3.33 13.97 15.90
C ASP A 250 3.15 14.16 14.38
N ARG A 251 3.02 13.03 13.66
CA ARG A 251 2.81 12.99 12.20
C ARG A 251 1.74 11.97 11.83
N VAL A 252 0.85 12.37 10.92
CA VAL A 252 -0.21 11.48 10.39
C VAL A 252 -0.19 11.50 8.87
N LEU A 253 -0.09 10.31 8.27
CA LEU A 253 -0.28 10.07 6.85
C LEU A 253 -1.69 9.52 6.61
N VAL A 254 -2.47 10.20 5.77
CA VAL A 254 -3.82 9.79 5.38
C VAL A 254 -3.86 9.50 3.87
N ASP A 255 -3.36 8.32 3.48
CA ASP A 255 -3.42 7.83 2.08
C ASP A 255 -4.78 7.18 1.79
N VAL A 256 -5.80 8.03 1.64
CA VAL A 256 -7.21 7.60 1.58
C VAL A 256 -7.52 6.62 0.43
N PRO A 257 -8.49 5.71 0.60
CA PRO A 257 -9.04 4.96 -0.52
C PRO A 257 -9.63 5.90 -1.57
N CYS A 258 -9.27 5.68 -2.82
CA CYS A 258 -9.67 6.53 -3.95
C CYS A 258 -10.14 5.67 -5.14
N THR A 259 -10.47 6.33 -6.26
CA THR A 259 -10.80 5.64 -7.51
C THR A 259 -9.62 4.91 -8.14
N THR A 260 -8.40 5.14 -7.66
CA THR A 260 -7.15 4.48 -8.06
C THR A 260 -7.01 4.41 -9.58
N ASP A 261 -7.08 5.57 -10.23
CA ASP A 261 -7.44 5.71 -11.65
C ASP A 261 -6.62 4.82 -12.59
N ARG A 262 -5.29 4.79 -12.43
CA ARG A 262 -4.43 3.89 -13.20
C ARG A 262 -4.81 2.43 -12.98
N HIS A 263 -4.93 1.96 -11.75
CA HIS A 263 -5.32 0.58 -11.46
C HIS A 263 -6.71 0.25 -12.04
N SER A 264 -7.66 1.19 -11.93
CA SER A 264 -9.00 1.05 -12.50
C SER A 264 -9.04 0.96 -14.02
N LEU A 265 -7.99 1.36 -14.74
CA LEU A 265 -7.88 1.18 -16.20
C LEU A 265 -7.30 -0.17 -16.61
N HIS A 266 -6.57 -0.85 -15.72
CA HIS A 266 -5.81 -2.06 -16.03
C HIS A 266 -6.32 -3.31 -15.33
N GLU A 267 -7.10 -3.17 -14.26
CA GLU A 267 -7.64 -4.30 -13.48
C GLU A 267 -9.17 -4.35 -13.58
N GLU A 268 -9.73 -5.53 -13.86
CA GLU A 268 -11.19 -5.74 -13.91
C GLU A 268 -11.73 -6.31 -12.61
N GLU A 269 -10.93 -7.10 -11.90
CA GLU A 269 -11.34 -7.75 -10.66
C GLU A 269 -11.48 -6.71 -9.54
N ASN A 270 -12.61 -6.73 -8.83
CA ASN A 270 -12.93 -5.77 -7.75
C ASN A 270 -12.79 -4.29 -8.16
N ASN A 271 -12.91 -3.96 -9.45
CA ASN A 271 -12.78 -2.59 -9.93
C ASN A 271 -13.92 -1.69 -9.39
N ILE A 272 -13.59 -0.49 -8.90
CA ILE A 272 -14.53 0.47 -8.32
C ILE A 272 -15.53 1.04 -9.34
N PHE A 273 -15.24 0.93 -10.64
CA PHE A 273 -16.12 1.32 -11.74
C PHE A 273 -17.14 0.25 -12.15
N GLN A 274 -17.12 -0.93 -11.52
CA GLN A 274 -18.18 -1.91 -11.66
C GLN A 274 -19.54 -1.32 -11.26
N ARG A 275 -20.60 -1.69 -12.00
CA ARG A 275 -21.96 -1.17 -11.77
C ARG A 275 -22.46 -1.44 -10.35
N SER A 276 -22.08 -2.58 -9.77
CA SER A 276 -22.39 -2.98 -8.39
C SER A 276 -21.84 -2.02 -7.35
N ARG A 277 -20.70 -1.37 -7.63
CA ARG A 277 -19.98 -0.47 -6.70
C ARG A 277 -20.25 1.01 -6.94
N LYS A 278 -21.23 1.36 -7.80
CA LYS A 278 -21.54 2.77 -8.12
C LYS A 278 -21.81 3.63 -6.88
N LYS A 279 -22.60 3.13 -5.93
CA LYS A 279 -22.92 3.84 -4.68
C LYS A 279 -21.67 4.07 -3.84
N GLU A 280 -20.87 3.03 -3.66
CA GLU A 280 -19.59 3.13 -2.95
C GLU A 280 -18.67 4.17 -3.59
N ARG A 281 -18.49 4.13 -4.91
CA ARG A 281 -17.69 5.10 -5.67
C ARG A 281 -18.18 6.54 -5.46
N GLN A 282 -19.48 6.77 -5.45
CA GLN A 282 -20.06 8.10 -5.23
C GLN A 282 -19.87 8.61 -3.80
N MET A 283 -19.73 7.72 -2.82
CA MET A 283 -19.51 8.08 -1.42
C MET A 283 -18.03 8.25 -1.06
N LEU A 284 -17.10 7.97 -1.98
CA LEU A 284 -15.66 8.11 -1.72
C LEU A 284 -15.28 9.49 -1.18
N PRO A 285 -15.72 10.64 -1.76
CA PRO A 285 -15.34 11.95 -1.21
C PRO A 285 -15.77 12.14 0.24
N VAL A 286 -16.96 11.66 0.62
CA VAL A 286 -17.45 11.73 2.01
C VAL A 286 -16.58 10.88 2.92
N LEU A 287 -16.25 9.66 2.51
CA LEU A 287 -15.35 8.78 3.26
C LEU A 287 -13.95 9.40 3.42
N GLN A 288 -13.42 10.03 2.37
CA GLN A 288 -12.10 10.67 2.37
C GLN A 288 -12.06 11.85 3.36
N VAL A 289 -13.10 12.67 3.40
CA VAL A 289 -13.21 13.77 4.38
C VAL A 289 -13.29 13.21 5.81
N GLN A 290 -14.08 12.16 6.04
CA GLN A 290 -14.16 11.51 7.35
C GLN A 290 -12.82 10.96 7.84
N LEU A 291 -12.04 10.32 6.94
CA LEU A 291 -10.72 9.79 7.27
C LEU A 291 -9.67 10.89 7.48
N LEU A 292 -9.79 12.01 6.78
CA LEU A 292 -8.89 13.14 6.95
C LEU A 292 -9.11 13.86 8.28
N ALA A 293 -10.36 14.00 8.70
CA ALA A 293 -10.72 14.65 9.97
C ALA A 293 -10.54 13.74 11.20
N SER A 294 -10.59 12.41 11.03
CA SER A 294 -10.60 11.49 12.16
C SER A 294 -9.37 11.47 13.08
N PRO A 295 -8.13 11.82 12.67
CA PRO A 295 -6.98 11.73 13.57
C PRO A 295 -6.91 12.81 14.67
N THR A 296 -7.60 13.93 14.50
CA THR A 296 -7.70 15.00 15.51
C THR A 296 -8.85 14.72 16.46
N SER A 297 -8.69 14.99 17.75
CA SER A 297 -9.84 15.01 18.65
C SER A 297 -10.70 16.25 18.37
N ASP A 298 -12.04 16.10 18.43
CA ASP A 298 -13.00 17.22 18.40
C ASP A 298 -13.03 17.95 19.75
#